data_AF-A0A392R3U0-F1
#
_entry.id   AF-A0A392R3U0-F1
#
_cell.length_a   1.000
_cell.length_b   1.000
_cell.length_c   1.000
_cell.angle_alpha   90.00
_cell.angle_beta   90.00
_cell.angle_gamma   90.00
#
_symmetry.space_group_name_H-M   'P 1'
#
loop_
_entity.id
_entity.type
_entity.pdbx_description
1 polymer ?
#
loop_
_entity_poly.entity_id
_entity_poly.type
_entity_poly.pdbx_seq_one_letter_code
_entity_poly.pdbx_strand_id
1 'polypeptide(L)' 'MFYFFFESRNNKDDPVVIWLTGGPGCSSELALFYENGPFQFSKDNNSSLVWNQYGWDA' A
#
# COMPACT_ATOMS: atom_id res chain seq x y z
N MET A 1 1.65 -18.34 -1.62
CA MET A 1 2.01 -16.92 -1.61
C MET A 1 0.74 -16.14 -1.87
N PHE A 2 0.43 -15.15 -1.05
CA PHE A 2 -0.72 -14.26 -1.24
C PHE A 2 -0.21 -12.88 -1.70
N TYR A 3 -1.03 -12.11 -2.43
CA TYR A 3 -0.65 -10.80 -2.95
C TYR A 3 -1.83 -9.82 -2.93
N PHE A 4 -1.50 -8.54 -2.79
CA PHE A 4 -2.38 -7.42 -3.10
C PHE A 4 -1.82 -6.67 -4.32
N PHE A 5 -2.71 -6.22 -5.19
CA PHE A 5 -2.35 -5.43 -6.37
C PHE A 5 -3.28 -4.21 -6.45
N PHE A 6 -2.68 -3.04 -6.68
CA PHE A 6 -3.38 -1.78 -6.88
C PHE A 6 -2.83 -1.16 -8.16
N GLU A 7 -3.72 -0.72 -9.05
CA GLU A 7 -3.34 -0.03 -10.28
C GLU A 7 -2.90 1.41 -9.98
N SER A 8 -2.09 1.99 -10.88
CA SER A 8 -1.76 3.41 -10.81
C SER A 8 -3.03 4.26 -10.86
N ARG A 9 -3.09 5.29 -10.02
CA ARG A 9 -4.18 6.27 -9.99
C ARG A 9 -4.12 7.26 -11.15
N ASN A 10 -2.95 7.46 -11.74
CA ASN A 10 -2.73 8.50 -12.75
C ASN A 10 -2.75 7.97 -14.17
N ASN A 11 -2.03 6.87 -14.43
CA ASN A 11 -1.81 6.42 -15.79
C ASN A 11 -1.68 4.89 -15.88
N LYS A 12 -2.45 4.31 -16.79
CA LYS A 12 -2.44 2.88 -17.15
C LYS A 12 -1.11 2.40 -17.74
N ASP A 13 -0.28 3.32 -18.23
CA ASP A 13 1.05 3.00 -18.81
C ASP A 13 2.18 3.07 -17.76
N ASP A 14 1.87 3.38 -16.51
CA ASP A 14 2.84 3.41 -15.40
C ASP A 14 3.39 2.00 -15.09
N PRO A 15 4.63 1.89 -14.58
CA PRO A 15 5.29 0.60 -14.39
C PRO A 15 4.65 -0.24 -13.27
N VAL A 16 4.80 -1.56 -13.37
CA VAL A 16 4.49 -2.48 -12.28
C VAL A 16 5.63 -2.51 -11.27
N VAL A 17 5.33 -2.23 -10.01
CA VAL A 17 6.28 -2.28 -8.89
C VAL A 17 5.92 -3.44 -7.97
N ILE A 18 6.92 -4.26 -7.62
CA ILE A 18 6.80 -5.30 -6.59
C ILE A 18 7.45 -4.79 -5.32
N TRP A 19 6.73 -4.90 -4.20
CA TRP A 19 7.23 -4.53 -2.88
C TRP A 19 7.25 -5.72 -1.94
N LEU A 20 8.39 -5.96 -1.29
CA LEU A 20 8.61 -7.07 -0.37
C LEU A 20 9.20 -6.53 0.93
N THR A 21 8.42 -6.57 2.00
CA THR A 21 8.93 -6.26 3.34
C THR A 21 9.88 -7.37 3.82
N GLY A 22 10.94 -6.98 4.53
CA GLY A 22 11.98 -7.88 5.02
C GLY A 22 11.59 -8.64 6.31
N GLY A 23 12.52 -8.68 7.27
CA GLY A 23 12.41 -9.48 8.49
C GLY A 23 13.65 -10.31 8.71
N PRO A 24 13.61 -11.66 8.61
CA PRO A 24 12.67 -12.48 7.83
C PRO A 24 11.33 -12.81 8.53
N GLY A 25 10.27 -13.03 7.74
CA GLY A 25 8.95 -13.50 8.20
C GLY A 25 7.90 -12.40 8.42
N CYS A 26 8.24 -11.12 8.26
CA CYS A 26 7.26 -10.04 8.30
C CYS A 26 6.41 -10.03 7.04
N SER A 27 5.14 -9.65 7.18
CA SER A 27 4.26 -9.51 6.02
C SER A 27 4.45 -8.18 5.31
N SER A 28 4.29 -8.20 3.98
CA SER A 28 4.27 -6.98 3.15
C SER A 28 2.99 -6.15 3.32
N GLU A 29 1.98 -6.65 4.04
CA GLU A 29 0.86 -5.82 4.50
C GLU A 29 1.31 -4.67 5.41
N LEU A 30 2.47 -4.78 6.07
CA LEU A 30 3.04 -3.70 6.86
C LEU A 30 3.29 -2.46 5.98
N ALA A 31 3.93 -2.64 4.82
CA ALA A 31 4.17 -1.53 3.91
C ALA A 31 2.87 -1.00 3.28
N LEU A 32 1.92 -1.89 3.03
CA LEU A 32 0.62 -1.54 2.46
C LEU A 32 -0.16 -0.57 3.38
N PHE A 33 -0.19 -0.81 4.69
CA PHE A 33 -1.01 -0.02 5.61
C PHE A 33 -0.25 1.07 6.40
N TYR A 34 1.08 0.93 6.56
CA TYR A 34 1.86 1.81 7.44
C TYR A 34 3.01 2.54 6.75
N GLU A 35 3.33 2.22 5.49
CA GLU A 35 4.40 2.91 4.75
C GLU A 35 3.81 3.66 3.55
N ASN A 36 3.79 3.04 2.38
CA ASN A 36 3.59 3.70 1.09
C ASN A 36 2.46 3.09 0.26
N GLY A 37 1.58 2.29 0.86
CA GLY A 37 0.41 1.77 0.18
C GLY A 37 -0.67 2.84 -0.08
N PRO A 38 -1.73 2.46 -0.82
CA PRO A 38 -2.79 3.37 -1.28
C PRO A 38 -3.69 3.90 -0.15
N PHE A 39 -3.73 3.19 0.97
CA PHE A 39 -4.59 3.50 2.11
C PHE A 39 -3.79 3.48 3.41
N GLN A 40 -4.24 4.28 4.36
CA GLN A 40 -3.76 4.30 5.74
C GLN A 40 -4.95 4.25 6.69
N PHE A 41 -4.72 3.80 7.92
CA PHE A 41 -5.75 3.86 8.95
C PHE A 41 -6.12 5.33 9.27
N SER A 42 -7.41 5.60 9.39
CA SER A 42 -7.89 6.91 9.82
C SER A 42 -7.45 7.21 11.24
N LYS A 43 -6.96 8.43 11.48
CA LYS A 43 -6.56 8.91 12.81
C LYS A 43 -7.74 9.04 13.77
N ASP A 44 -8.94 9.30 13.23
CA ASP A 44 -10.16 9.51 14.02
C ASP A 44 -10.86 8.19 14.35
N ASN A 45 -10.69 7.16 13.51
CA ASN A 45 -11.24 5.83 13.71
C ASN A 45 -10.33 4.78 13.08
N ASN A 46 -9.52 4.10 13.91
CA ASN A 46 -8.57 3.06 13.46
C ASN A 46 -9.23 1.83 12.80
N SER A 47 -10.56 1.75 12.74
CA SER A 47 -11.27 0.70 11.99
C SER A 47 -11.62 1.10 10.55
N SER A 48 -11.35 2.35 10.16
CA SER A 48 -11.60 2.88 8.81
C SER A 48 -10.30 3.15 8.07
N LEU A 49 -10.32 2.93 6.75
CA LEU A 49 -9.21 3.27 5.85
C LEU A 49 -9.51 4.58 5.13
N VAL A 50 -8.48 5.41 4.95
CA VAL A 50 -8.51 6.65 4.17
C VAL A 50 -7.39 6.64 3.14
N TRP A 51 -7.60 7.35 2.02
CA TRP A 51 -6.60 7.46 0.97
C TRP A 51 -5.27 8.03 1.50
N ASN A 52 -4.18 7.42 1.05
CA ASN A 52 -2.84 7.95 1.22
C ASN A 52 -2.51 8.86 0.03
N GLN A 53 -2.37 10.17 0.31
CA GLN A 53 -1.99 11.16 -0.70
C GLN A 53 -0.55 10.97 -1.21
N TYR A 54 0.27 10.21 -0.48
CA TYR A 54 1.68 9.94 -0.81
C TYR A 54 1.93 8.44 -1.05
N GLY A 55 0.88 7.68 -1.36
CA GLY A 55 0.99 6.27 -1.76
C GLY A 55 1.80 6.14 -3.06
N TRP A 56 2.47 5.01 -3.27
CA TRP A 56 3.27 4.80 -4.49
C TRP A 56 2.46 4.45 -5.72
N ASP A 57 1.17 4.19 -5.54
CA ASP A 57 0.18 4.10 -6.61
C ASP A 57 -0.32 5.49 -7.05
N ALA A 58 0.16 6.57 -6.42
CA ALA A 58 -0.30 7.94 -6.63
C ALA A 58 0.03 8.51 -7.99
#